data_AF-A0A7S7Z6R0-F1
#
_entry.id   AF-A0A7S7Z6R0-F1
#
_cell.length_a   1.000
_cell.length_b   1.000
_cell.length_c   1.000
_cell.angle_alpha   90.00
_cell.angle_beta   90.00
_cell.angle_gamma   90.00
#
_symmetry.space_group_name_H-M   'P 1'
#
loop_
_entity.id
_entity.type
_entity.pdbx_description
1 polymer ?
#
loop_
_entity_poly.entity_id
_entity_poly.type
_entity_poly.pdbx_seq_one_letter_code
_entity_poly.pdbx_strand_id
1 'polypeptide(L)'
;MSASFERLIDGIIDALQSHVVPNSNDDFVRGQVFSAIYALNGLKLAADWKAGPLLEQVRLQDDTFAAVKRLTDGMVHPEIPATPRIPGDMSDATMIEALRDDGDRRLGQLLLWASGEGARAANRDAAGEIERLLRRAICDQLKIELATTPKSMLQQIAGGEAQG
;
A
#
# COMPACT_ATOMS: atom_id res chain seq x y z
N MET A 1 4.85 -1.93 15.33
CA MET A 1 3.56 -2.53 15.77
C MET A 1 3.36 -2.30 17.26
N SER A 2 2.13 -2.43 17.80
CA SER A 2 1.96 -2.51 19.25
C SER A 2 2.41 -3.91 19.71
N ALA A 3 3.34 -3.98 20.66
CA ALA A 3 3.86 -5.26 21.19
C ALA A 3 2.74 -6.19 21.70
N SER A 4 1.54 -5.67 21.94
CA SER A 4 0.33 -6.42 22.30
C SER A 4 -0.27 -7.23 21.15
N PHE A 5 -0.21 -6.75 19.89
CA PHE A 5 -0.80 -7.46 18.75
C PHE A 5 0.05 -8.66 18.34
N GLU A 6 1.36 -8.50 18.24
CA GLU A 6 2.29 -9.62 17.99
C GLU A 6 2.15 -10.70 19.06
N ARG A 7 2.15 -10.32 20.34
CA ARG A 7 1.95 -11.25 21.46
C ARG A 7 0.59 -11.97 21.41
N LEU A 8 -0.46 -11.30 20.92
CA LEU A 8 -1.78 -11.91 20.77
C LEU A 8 -1.77 -12.97 19.65
N ILE A 9 -1.22 -12.64 18.49
CA ILE A 9 -1.15 -13.58 17.36
C ILE A 9 -0.24 -14.77 17.71
N ASP A 10 0.92 -14.52 18.31
CA ASP A 10 1.84 -15.57 18.75
C ASP A 10 1.20 -16.46 19.82
N GLY A 11 0.42 -15.88 20.76
CA GLY A 11 -0.34 -16.65 21.75
C GLY A 11 -1.45 -17.51 21.15
N ILE A 12 -2.13 -17.03 20.10
CA ILE A 12 -3.16 -17.82 19.40
C ILE A 12 -2.51 -18.97 18.62
N ILE A 13 -1.39 -18.71 17.93
CA ILE A 13 -0.64 -19.74 17.19
C ILE A 13 -0.13 -20.82 18.15
N ASP A 14 0.48 -20.41 19.27
CA ASP A 14 0.98 -21.32 20.29
C ASP A 14 -0.13 -22.20 20.88
N ALA A 15 -1.29 -21.62 21.19
CA ALA A 15 -2.45 -22.38 21.69
C ALA A 15 -2.97 -23.40 20.66
N LEU A 16 -3.02 -23.04 19.38
CA LEU A 16 -3.43 -23.96 18.32
C LEU A 16 -2.44 -25.11 18.17
N GLN A 17 -1.14 -24.84 18.22
CA GLN A 17 -0.07 -25.84 18.07
C GLN A 17 0.08 -26.77 19.27
N SER A 18 -0.02 -26.23 20.49
CA SER A 18 0.22 -26.99 21.72
C SER A 18 -1.02 -27.74 22.23
N HIS A 19 -2.22 -27.23 21.96
CA HIS A 19 -3.45 -27.78 22.53
C HIS A 19 -4.44 -28.33 21.51
N VAL A 20 -4.50 -27.81 20.29
CA VAL A 20 -5.53 -28.23 19.31
C VAL A 20 -5.00 -29.29 18.34
N VAL A 21 -3.82 -29.07 17.75
CA VAL A 21 -3.22 -30.03 16.80
C VAL A 21 -2.98 -31.42 17.44
N PRO A 22 -2.41 -31.55 18.65
CA PRO A 22 -2.09 -32.85 19.22
C PRO A 22 -3.31 -33.65 19.71
N ASN A 23 -4.40 -32.96 20.02
CA ASN A 23 -5.63 -33.56 20.54
C ASN A 23 -6.67 -33.83 19.45
N SER A 24 -6.37 -33.50 18.19
CA SER A 24 -7.24 -33.74 17.05
C SER A 24 -6.94 -35.08 16.39
N ASN A 25 -7.80 -36.07 16.63
CA ASN A 25 -7.73 -37.39 15.98
C ASN A 25 -8.16 -37.37 14.50
N ASP A 26 -8.72 -36.25 14.01
CA ASP A 26 -9.14 -36.09 12.62
C ASP A 26 -8.08 -35.33 11.80
N ASP A 27 -7.57 -35.99 10.77
CA ASP A 27 -6.57 -35.49 9.82
C ASP A 27 -7.08 -34.26 9.04
N PHE A 28 -8.37 -34.22 8.71
CA PHE A 28 -8.99 -33.08 8.04
C PHE A 28 -8.99 -31.84 8.96
N VAL A 29 -9.35 -32.04 10.23
CA VAL A 29 -9.34 -30.96 11.24
C VAL A 29 -7.92 -30.45 11.49
N ARG A 30 -6.92 -31.34 11.55
CA ARG A 30 -5.50 -30.92 11.64
C ARG A 30 -5.10 -30.08 10.43
N GLY A 31 -5.50 -30.47 9.21
CA GLY A 31 -5.29 -29.68 8.00
C GLY A 31 -5.88 -28.26 8.09
N GLN A 32 -7.13 -28.13 8.56
CA GLN A 32 -7.78 -26.83 8.75
C GLN A 32 -7.06 -25.96 9.79
N VAL A 33 -6.58 -26.56 10.88
CA VAL A 33 -5.83 -25.84 11.93
C VAL A 33 -4.48 -25.34 11.39
N PHE A 34 -3.78 -26.13 10.58
CA PHE A 34 -2.57 -25.67 9.90
C PHE A 34 -2.86 -24.52 8.93
N SER A 35 -3.96 -24.58 8.16
CA SER A 35 -4.39 -23.46 7.30
C SER A 35 -4.69 -22.20 8.11
N ALA A 36 -5.30 -22.32 9.29
CA ALA A 36 -5.56 -21.19 10.18
C ALA A 36 -4.26 -20.57 10.74
N ILE A 37 -3.32 -21.41 11.21
CA ILE A 37 -1.99 -20.95 11.65
C ILE A 37 -1.25 -20.25 10.51
N TYR A 38 -1.34 -20.79 9.29
CA TYR A 38 -0.74 -20.17 8.11
C TYR A 38 -1.37 -18.81 7.80
N ALA A 39 -2.69 -18.69 7.85
CA ALA A 39 -3.40 -17.42 7.68
C ALA A 39 -3.01 -16.38 8.76
N LEU A 40 -2.88 -16.81 10.02
CA LEU A 40 -2.44 -15.96 11.13
C LEU A 40 -0.99 -15.48 10.97
N ASN A 41 -0.09 -16.35 10.52
CA ASN A 41 1.28 -15.96 10.16
C ASN A 41 1.29 -15.00 8.96
N GLY A 42 0.42 -15.22 7.97
CA GLY A 42 0.20 -14.29 6.86
C GLY A 42 -0.31 -12.92 7.31
N LEU A 43 -1.17 -12.87 8.34
CA LEU A 43 -1.64 -11.62 8.94
C LEU A 43 -0.52 -10.91 9.73
N LYS A 44 0.32 -11.65 10.46
CA LYS A 44 1.52 -11.09 11.12
C LYS A 44 2.50 -10.52 10.09
N LEU A 45 2.73 -11.24 8.99
CA LEU A 45 3.58 -10.79 7.89
C LEU A 45 3.00 -9.57 7.17
N ALA A 46 1.70 -9.55 6.89
CA ALA A 46 1.00 -8.39 6.33
C ALA A 46 0.99 -7.19 7.28
N ALA A 47 0.98 -7.42 8.60
CA ALA A 47 1.08 -6.37 9.61
C ALA A 47 2.51 -5.83 9.76
N ASP A 48 3.54 -6.67 9.61
CA ASP A 48 4.95 -6.28 9.52
C ASP A 48 5.25 -5.50 8.22
N TRP A 49 4.49 -5.76 7.15
CA TRP A 49 4.68 -5.15 5.83
C TRP A 49 4.22 -3.69 5.68
N LYS A 50 3.62 -3.04 6.69
CA LYS A 50 3.07 -1.69 6.46
C LYS A 50 4.12 -0.61 6.16
N ALA A 51 5.35 -0.64 6.68
CA ALA A 51 6.24 0.52 6.51
C ALA A 51 6.89 0.62 5.10
N GLY A 52 7.46 -0.47 4.57
CA GLY A 52 8.28 -0.43 3.34
C GLY A 52 7.51 0.02 2.07
N PRO A 53 6.42 -0.66 1.70
CA PRO A 53 5.56 -0.27 0.59
C PRO A 53 4.92 1.11 0.77
N LEU A 54 4.52 1.48 2.00
CA LEU A 54 4.00 2.83 2.26
C LEU A 54 5.09 3.90 2.02
N LEU A 55 6.34 3.64 2.43
CA LEU A 55 7.47 4.53 2.13
C LEU A 55 7.72 4.64 0.62
N GLU A 56 7.62 3.53 -0.12
CA GLU A 56 7.74 3.52 -1.58
C GLU A 56 6.64 4.37 -2.25
N GLN A 57 5.39 4.23 -1.81
CA GLN A 57 4.28 5.05 -2.31
C GLN A 57 4.48 6.53 -2.03
N VAL A 58 4.93 6.92 -0.82
CA VAL A 58 5.16 8.33 -0.50
C VAL A 58 6.32 8.91 -1.32
N ARG A 59 7.38 8.14 -1.59
CA ARG A 59 8.47 8.56 -2.49
C ARG A 59 7.99 8.76 -3.92
N LEU A 60 7.16 7.85 -4.43
CA LEU A 60 6.52 7.99 -5.75
C LEU A 60 5.64 9.24 -5.84
N GLN A 61 4.87 9.53 -4.78
CA GLN A 61 4.09 10.76 -4.67
C GLN A 61 5.01 12.00 -4.65
N ASP A 62 6.14 11.97 -3.94
CA ASP A 62 7.10 13.07 -3.86
C ASP A 62 7.74 13.39 -5.22
N ASP A 63 8.15 12.36 -5.96
CA ASP A 63 8.66 12.50 -7.33
C ASP A 63 7.59 13.08 -8.26
N THR A 64 6.35 12.65 -8.08
CA THR A 64 5.18 13.15 -8.81
C THR A 64 4.94 14.64 -8.52
N PHE A 65 4.92 15.05 -7.25
CA PHE A 65 4.77 16.47 -6.88
C PHE A 65 5.90 17.33 -7.42
N ALA A 66 7.15 16.86 -7.36
CA ALA A 66 8.29 17.56 -7.93
C ALA A 66 8.20 17.70 -9.46
N ALA A 67 7.65 16.72 -10.16
CA ALA A 67 7.41 16.80 -11.59
C ALA A 67 6.27 17.77 -11.93
N VAL A 68 5.13 17.68 -11.24
CA VAL A 68 4.00 18.59 -11.44
C VAL A 68 4.42 20.03 -11.18
N LYS A 69 5.14 20.31 -10.09
CA LYS A 69 5.62 21.66 -9.76
C LYS A 69 6.46 22.30 -10.87
N ARG A 70 7.22 21.51 -11.62
CA ARG A 70 8.01 21.99 -12.78
C ARG A 70 7.13 22.33 -13.98
N LEU A 71 6.03 21.60 -14.16
CA LEU A 71 5.09 21.78 -15.27
C LEU A 71 4.05 22.88 -15.01
N THR A 72 3.79 23.21 -13.75
CA THR A 72 2.81 24.23 -13.36
C THR A 72 3.39 25.65 -13.27
N ASP A 73 4.61 25.87 -13.75
CA ASP A 73 5.24 27.19 -13.68
C ASP A 73 4.38 28.26 -14.37
N GLY A 74 4.14 29.38 -13.68
CA GLY A 74 3.25 30.45 -14.14
C GLY A 74 1.75 30.13 -14.17
N MET A 75 1.31 28.94 -13.75
CA MET A 75 -0.11 28.57 -13.68
C MET A 75 -0.68 28.79 -12.28
N VAL A 76 -1.96 29.15 -12.17
CA VAL A 76 -2.68 29.14 -10.88
C VAL A 76 -3.14 27.71 -10.61
N HIS A 77 -2.54 27.06 -9.62
CA HIS A 77 -2.77 25.66 -9.29
C HIS A 77 -3.03 25.45 -7.79
N PRO A 78 -3.68 24.33 -7.39
CA PRO A 78 -3.81 23.93 -5.99
C PRO A 78 -2.45 23.74 -5.31
N GLU A 79 -2.40 23.80 -3.98
CA GLU A 79 -1.15 23.66 -3.23
C GLU A 79 -0.43 22.34 -3.54
N ILE A 80 0.83 22.44 -3.97
CA ILE A 80 1.74 21.30 -4.17
C ILE A 80 2.69 21.24 -2.97
N PRO A 81 2.73 20.14 -2.20
CA PRO A 81 3.63 20.00 -1.06
C PRO A 81 5.09 20.21 -1.42
N ALA A 82 5.86 20.71 -0.47
CA ALA A 82 7.32 20.62 -0.54
C ALA A 82 7.75 19.16 -0.34
N THR A 83 8.73 18.73 -1.13
CA THR A 83 9.28 17.38 -1.10
C THR A 83 10.79 17.43 -0.78
N PRO A 84 11.37 16.40 -0.14
CA PRO A 84 10.72 15.17 0.33
C PRO A 84 9.85 15.40 1.58
N ARG A 85 8.74 14.66 1.69
CA ARG A 85 7.80 14.77 2.82
C ARG A 85 8.12 13.83 3.97
N ILE A 86 8.87 12.75 3.72
CA ILE A 86 9.35 11.85 4.78
C ILE A 86 10.65 12.41 5.37
N PRO A 87 10.68 12.78 6.65
CA PRO A 87 11.91 13.18 7.33
C PRO A 87 12.69 11.95 7.79
N GLY A 88 13.93 11.79 7.30
CA GLY A 88 14.93 10.84 7.83
C GLY A 88 14.42 9.42 8.11
N ASP A 89 14.88 8.84 9.21
CA ASP A 89 14.60 7.46 9.65
C ASP A 89 13.16 7.25 10.19
N MET A 90 12.15 7.88 9.57
CA MET A 90 10.76 7.69 9.94
C MET A 90 10.37 6.22 9.73
N SER A 91 10.13 5.52 10.85
CA SER A 91 9.72 4.11 10.88
C SER A 91 8.30 3.91 11.40
N ASP A 92 7.60 4.98 11.79
CA ASP A 92 6.23 4.90 12.28
C ASP A 92 5.24 4.70 11.11
N ALA A 93 4.78 3.47 10.95
CA ALA A 93 3.83 3.09 9.91
C ALA A 93 2.53 3.90 9.93
N THR A 94 2.03 4.31 11.10
CA THR A 94 0.79 5.10 11.20
C THR A 94 1.01 6.52 10.68
N MET A 95 2.17 7.11 10.96
CA MET A 95 2.54 8.41 10.40
C MET A 95 2.76 8.35 8.89
N ILE A 96 3.42 7.29 8.40
CA ILE A 96 3.66 7.11 6.96
C ILE A 96 2.33 6.88 6.23
N GLU A 97 1.40 6.12 6.81
CA GLU A 97 0.05 5.90 6.26
C GLU A 97 -0.73 7.22 6.16
N ALA A 98 -0.74 8.02 7.23
CA ALA A 98 -1.39 9.33 7.21
C ALA A 98 -0.78 10.29 6.17
N LEU A 99 0.54 10.23 5.99
CA LEU A 99 1.25 11.04 4.98
C LEU A 99 0.92 10.59 3.54
N ARG A 100 0.79 9.28 3.33
CA ARG A 100 0.36 8.68 2.06
C ARG A 100 -1.07 9.11 1.74
N ASP A 101 -2.00 8.99 2.69
CA ASP A 101 -3.40 9.37 2.51
C ASP A 101 -3.56 10.88 2.20
N ASP A 102 -2.74 11.73 2.84
CA ASP A 102 -2.67 13.15 2.51
C ASP A 102 -2.17 13.38 1.07
N GLY A 103 -1.15 12.64 0.67
CA GLY A 103 -0.64 12.65 -0.70
C GLY A 103 -1.68 12.26 -1.73
N ASP A 104 -2.43 11.17 -1.50
CA ASP A 104 -3.47 10.70 -2.42
C ASP A 104 -4.57 11.74 -2.60
N ARG A 105 -5.00 12.37 -1.50
CA ARG A 105 -5.97 13.46 -1.54
C ARG A 105 -5.49 14.62 -2.41
N ARG A 106 -4.23 15.03 -2.25
CA ARG A 106 -3.63 16.14 -3.03
C ARG A 106 -3.43 15.77 -4.49
N LEU A 107 -3.01 14.55 -4.80
CA LEU A 107 -2.92 14.05 -6.18
C LEU A 107 -4.30 14.07 -6.86
N GLY A 108 -5.35 13.65 -6.15
CA GLY A 108 -6.73 13.72 -6.65
C GLY A 108 -7.19 15.15 -6.94
N GLN A 109 -6.86 16.11 -6.05
CA GLN A 109 -7.16 17.53 -6.27
C GLN A 109 -6.42 18.11 -7.48
N LEU A 110 -5.13 17.79 -7.65
CA LEU A 110 -4.34 18.20 -8.81
C LEU A 110 -4.86 17.59 -10.11
N LEU A 111 -5.32 16.34 -10.07
CA LEU A 111 -5.89 15.67 -11.25
C LEU A 111 -7.20 16.36 -11.67
N LEU A 112 -8.10 16.62 -10.70
CA LEU A 112 -9.34 17.33 -10.97
C LEU A 112 -9.08 18.73 -11.56
N TRP A 113 -8.10 19.45 -11.01
CA TRP A 113 -7.68 20.76 -11.52
C TRP A 113 -7.11 20.68 -12.94
N ALA A 114 -6.16 19.78 -13.20
CA ALA A 114 -5.51 19.63 -14.51
C ALA A 114 -6.50 19.22 -15.62
N SER A 115 -7.53 18.45 -15.25
CA SER A 115 -8.63 18.09 -16.14
C SER A 115 -9.69 19.18 -16.30
N GLY A 116 -9.60 20.28 -15.55
CA GLY A 116 -10.53 21.41 -15.58
C GLY A 116 -10.28 22.38 -16.74
N GLU A 117 -11.31 23.14 -17.11
CA GLU A 117 -11.23 24.15 -18.18
C GLU A 117 -10.25 25.27 -17.85
N GLY A 118 -10.14 25.68 -16.58
CA GLY A 118 -9.23 26.74 -16.15
C GLY A 118 -7.75 26.40 -16.41
N ALA A 119 -7.32 25.18 -16.07
CA ALA A 119 -5.96 24.73 -16.34
C ALA A 119 -5.69 24.63 -17.85
N ARG A 120 -6.65 24.10 -18.62
CA ARG A 120 -6.53 23.95 -20.07
C ARG A 120 -6.55 25.28 -20.83
N ALA A 121 -7.27 26.28 -20.31
CA ALA A 121 -7.28 27.63 -20.86
C ALA A 121 -5.96 28.36 -20.57
N ALA A 122 -5.36 28.14 -19.40
CA ALA A 122 -4.06 28.71 -19.05
C ALA A 122 -2.92 28.11 -19.88
N ASN A 123 -2.84 26.77 -19.94
CA ASN A 123 -1.88 26.06 -20.77
C ASN A 123 -2.36 24.63 -21.06
N ARG A 124 -2.89 24.41 -22.27
CA ARG A 124 -3.48 23.12 -22.67
C ARG A 124 -2.46 21.98 -22.66
N ASP A 125 -1.24 22.25 -23.15
CA ASP A 125 -0.23 21.20 -23.30
C ASP A 125 0.30 20.77 -21.93
N ALA A 126 0.63 21.75 -21.07
CA ALA A 126 1.05 21.47 -19.70
C ALA A 126 -0.06 20.75 -18.90
N ALA A 127 -1.31 21.21 -18.99
CA ALA A 127 -2.45 20.56 -18.33
C ALA A 127 -2.63 19.10 -18.78
N GLY A 128 -2.50 18.82 -20.08
CA GLY A 128 -2.57 17.47 -20.63
C GLY A 128 -1.40 16.57 -20.21
N GLU A 129 -0.20 17.13 -20.08
CA GLU A 129 0.98 16.41 -19.58
C GLU A 129 0.85 16.08 -18.09
N ILE A 130 0.42 17.04 -17.28
CA ILE A 130 0.15 16.86 -15.85
C ILE A 130 -0.92 15.80 -15.64
N GLU A 131 -2.03 15.85 -16.38
CA GLU A 131 -3.09 14.84 -16.29
C GLU A 131 -2.55 13.43 -16.58
N ARG A 132 -1.76 13.26 -17.64
CA ARG A 132 -1.14 11.96 -17.99
C ARG A 132 -0.18 11.48 -16.89
N LEU A 133 0.62 12.39 -16.35
CA LEU A 133 1.58 12.09 -15.29
C LEU A 133 0.88 11.63 -14.02
N LEU A 134 -0.15 12.34 -13.58
CA LEU A 134 -0.94 12.00 -12.38
C LEU A 134 -1.65 10.66 -12.53
N ARG A 135 -2.26 10.39 -13.70
CA ARG A 135 -2.89 9.07 -13.96
C ARG A 135 -1.88 7.93 -13.92
N ARG A 136 -0.68 8.14 -14.45
CA ARG A 136 0.39 7.13 -14.39
C ARG A 136 0.83 6.89 -12.94
N ALA A 137 1.03 7.94 -12.16
CA ALA A 137 1.40 7.83 -10.75
C ALA A 137 0.38 7.02 -9.94
N ILE A 138 -0.93 7.24 -10.15
CA ILE A 138 -1.99 6.46 -9.51
C ILE A 138 -1.90 4.98 -9.91
N CYS A 139 -1.71 4.68 -11.20
CA CYS A 139 -1.53 3.30 -11.66
C CYS A 139 -0.28 2.65 -11.05
N ASP A 140 0.82 3.38 -10.89
CA ASP A 140 2.06 2.87 -10.33
C ASP A 140 1.95 2.64 -8.82
N GLN A 141 1.19 3.47 -8.09
CA GLN A 141 0.83 3.19 -6.68
C GLN A 141 0.02 1.89 -6.55
N LEU A 142 -0.98 1.69 -7.41
CA LEU A 142 -1.79 0.47 -7.42
C LEU A 142 -0.93 -0.78 -7.69
N LYS A 143 0.12 -0.68 -8.50
CA LYS A 143 1.05 -1.80 -8.71
C LYS A 143 1.82 -2.14 -7.44
N ILE A 144 2.26 -1.14 -6.66
CA ILE A 144 2.90 -1.35 -5.36
C ILE A 144 1.92 -2.07 -4.41
N GLU A 145 0.66 -1.64 -4.36
CA GLU A 145 -0.38 -2.30 -3.53
C GLU A 145 -0.63 -3.74 -3.97
N LEU A 146 -0.79 -3.98 -5.27
CA LEU A 146 -1.04 -5.31 -5.82
C LEU A 146 0.15 -6.26 -5.60
N ALA A 147 1.39 -5.77 -5.69
CA ALA A 147 2.59 -6.57 -5.42
C ALA A 147 2.67 -7.04 -3.97
N THR A 148 2.06 -6.30 -3.04
CA THR A 148 2.06 -6.58 -1.60
C THR A 148 0.78 -7.27 -1.12
N THR A 149 -0.22 -7.40 -2.00
CA THR A 149 -1.47 -8.12 -1.71
C THR A 149 -1.19 -9.62 -1.69
N PRO A 150 -1.54 -10.35 -0.61
CA PRO A 150 -1.44 -11.80 -0.58
C PRO A 150 -2.24 -12.41 -1.74
N LYS A 151 -1.60 -13.23 -2.58
CA LYS A 151 -2.30 -13.95 -3.65
C LYS A 151 -3.39 -14.82 -3.03
N SER A 152 -4.62 -14.67 -3.51
CA SER A 152 -5.74 -15.47 -3.00
C SER A 152 -5.46 -16.97 -3.18
N MET A 153 -5.97 -17.80 -2.27
CA MET A 153 -5.85 -19.26 -2.38
C MET A 153 -6.33 -19.78 -3.75
N LEU A 154 -7.33 -19.13 -4.37
CA LEU A 154 -7.82 -19.48 -5.70
C LEU A 154 -6.77 -19.30 -6.80
N GLN A 155 -5.92 -18.28 -6.70
CA GLN A 155 -4.80 -18.07 -7.64
C GLN A 155 -3.71 -19.12 -7.47
N GLN A 156 -3.46 -19.59 -6.24
CA GLN A 156 -2.46 -20.63 -5.96
C GLN A 156 -2.96 -22.01 -6.41
N ILE A 157 -4.24 -22.31 -6.17
CA ILE A 157 -4.90 -23.54 -6.63
C ILE A 157 -5.01 -23.57 -8.16
N ALA A 158 -5.35 -22.44 -8.80
CA ALA A 158 -5.43 -22.34 -10.26
C ALA A 158 -4.03 -22.30 -10.93
N GLY A 159 -2.99 -21.89 -10.20
CA GLY A 159 -1.62 -21.81 -10.69
C GLY A 159 -0.85 -23.14 -10.68
N GLY A 160 -1.39 -24.18 -10.05
CA GLY A 160 -0.81 -25.53 -10.10
C GLY A 160 0.55 -25.67 -9.41
N GLU A 161 0.91 -24.80 -8.45
CA GLU A 161 2.07 -25.04 -7.58
C GLU A 161 1.69 -26.00 -6.45
N ALA A 162 1.32 -27.22 -6.84
CA ALA A 162 1.53 -28.39 -6.00
C ALA A 162 2.96 -28.86 -6.29
N GLN A 163 3.93 -28.45 -5.47
CA GLN A 163 5.26 -29.05 -5.50
C GLN A 163 5.61 -29.66 -4.15
N GLY A 164 5.77 -30.98 -4.15
CA GLY A 164 6.59 -31.76 -3.21
C GLY A 164 5.83 -32.37 -2.04
#